data_AF-A0A231VP21-F1
#
_entry.id   AF-A0A231VP21-F1
#
_cell.length_a   1.000
_cell.length_b   1.000
_cell.length_c   1.000
_cell.angle_alpha   90.00
_cell.angle_beta   90.00
_cell.angle_gamma   90.00
#
_symmetry.space_group_name_H-M   'P 1'
#
loop_
_entity.id
_entity.type
_entity.pdbx_description
1 polymer ?
#
loop_
_entity_poly.entity_id
_entity_poly.type
_entity_poly.pdbx_seq_one_letter_code
_entity_poly.pdbx_strand_id
1 'polypeptide(L)' 'MEIEHASNIHRAQDFTALIYAQPGTGKTSTLKYLTGKTLVVDVDRTTNVLAGQPNIDIVKLDTRNPAQGSRD' A
#
# COMPACT_ATOMS: atom_id res chain seq x y z
N MET A 1 -0.15 11.47 19.73
CA MET A 1 0.52 12.37 18.76
C MET A 1 1.98 12.39 19.16
N GLU A 2 2.87 12.05 18.24
CA GLU A 2 4.31 11.94 18.49
C GLU A 2 5.03 13.05 17.71
N ILE A 3 6.06 13.66 18.29
CA ILE A 3 6.86 14.72 17.66
C ILE A 3 8.27 14.16 17.50
N GLU A 4 8.74 14.04 16.26
CA GLU A 4 10.09 13.57 15.92
C GLU A 4 10.95 14.71 15.38
N HIS A 5 12.22 14.77 15.79
CA HIS A 5 13.18 15.71 15.23
C HIS A 5 13.63 15.27 13.83
N ALA A 6 13.57 16.19 12.86
CA ALA A 6 13.93 15.91 11.47
C ALA A 6 15.37 15.38 11.29
N SER A 7 16.28 15.66 12.22
CA SER A 7 17.65 15.13 12.24
C SER A 7 17.73 13.62 12.45
N ASN A 8 16.67 13.02 13.00
CA ASN A 8 16.61 11.59 13.32
C ASN A 8 16.02 10.77 12.17
N ILE A 9 15.54 11.41 11.10
CA ILE A 9 14.97 10.75 9.94
C ILE A 9 16.07 10.07 9.12
N HIS A 10 16.08 8.74 9.11
CA HIS A 10 16.96 7.94 8.25
C HIS A 10 16.40 7.89 6.83
N ARG A 11 17.03 8.63 5.90
CA ARG A 11 16.62 8.66 4.50
C ARG A 11 16.87 7.30 3.82
N ALA A 12 15.88 6.83 3.05
CA ALA A 12 15.96 5.69 2.13
C ALA A 12 15.91 4.26 2.72
N GLN A 13 15.76 4.08 4.03
CA GLN A 13 15.49 2.75 4.60
C GLN A 13 13.99 2.45 4.61
N ASP A 14 13.21 3.38 5.18
CA ASP A 14 11.75 3.33 5.18
C ASP A 14 11.25 4.65 4.60
N PHE A 15 10.54 4.60 3.47
CA PHE A 15 9.98 5.80 2.84
C PHE A 15 8.48 5.66 2.64
N THR A 16 7.78 6.77 2.83
CA THR A 16 6.35 6.88 2.55
C THR A 16 6.17 7.76 1.31
N ALA A 17 5.40 7.27 0.35
CA ALA A 17 5.05 8.00 -0.85
C ALA A 17 3.55 7.94 -1.11
N LEU A 18 3.00 9.02 -1.65
CA LEU A 18 1.63 9.09 -2.15
C LEU A 18 1.65 9.15 -3.68
N ILE A 19 1.14 8.11 -4.33
CA ILE A 19 1.00 8.06 -5.78
C ILE A 19 -0.43 8.53 -6.14
N TYR A 20 -0.55 9.76 -6.66
CA TYR A 20 -1.83 10.36 -7.04
C TYR A 20 -1.88 10.70 -8.53
N ALA A 21 -2.95 10.27 -9.22
CA ALA A 21 -3.16 10.53 -10.65
C ALA A 21 -4.60 10.19 -11.10
N GLN A 22 -4.99 10.55 -12.32
CA GLN A 22 -6.32 10.27 -12.91
C GLN A 22 -6.57 8.77 -13.16
N PRO A 23 -7.82 8.25 -13.11
CA PRO A 23 -8.13 6.85 -13.42
C PRO A 23 -7.50 6.38 -14.74
N GLY A 24 -7.03 5.12 -14.78
CA GLY A 24 -6.39 4.56 -15.98
C GLY A 24 -4.92 4.93 -16.21
N THR A 25 -4.32 5.85 -15.45
CA THR A 25 -2.91 6.26 -15.62
C THR A 25 -1.88 5.29 -15.03
N GLY A 26 -2.32 4.12 -14.53
CA GLY A 26 -1.42 3.08 -14.04
C GLY A 26 -0.99 3.17 -12.57
N LYS A 27 -1.64 4.01 -11.73
CA LYS A 27 -1.34 4.12 -10.28
C LYS A 27 -1.19 2.77 -9.57
N THR A 28 -2.24 1.95 -9.60
CA THR A 28 -2.23 0.64 -8.98
C THR A 28 -1.24 -0.29 -9.70
N SER A 29 -1.15 -0.18 -11.03
CA SER A 29 -0.19 -0.95 -11.84
C SER A 29 1.28 -0.66 -11.49
N THR A 30 1.60 0.53 -10.97
CA THR A 30 2.97 0.89 -10.54
C THR A 30 3.50 -0.08 -9.48
N LEU A 31 2.62 -0.68 -8.66
CA LEU A 31 3.01 -1.63 -7.62
C LEU A 31 3.73 -2.88 -8.18
N LYS A 32 3.50 -3.24 -9.46
CA LYS A 32 4.18 -4.36 -10.14
C LYS A 32 5.69 -4.18 -10.27
N TYR A 33 6.17 -2.94 -10.18
CA TYR A 33 7.58 -2.62 -10.31
C TYR A 33 8.31 -2.55 -8.96
N LEU A 34 7.57 -2.70 -7.84
CA LEU A 34 8.19 -2.82 -6.53
C LEU A 34 8.92 -4.16 -6.42
N THR A 35 10.21 -4.09 -6.14
CA THR A 35 11.05 -5.28 -5.94
C THR A 35 10.87 -5.84 -4.54
N GLY A 36 11.00 -7.16 -4.39
CA GLY A 36 10.87 -7.82 -3.09
C GLY A 36 9.42 -8.21 -2.75
N LYS A 37 9.20 -8.65 -1.51
CA LYS A 37 7.87 -9.05 -1.03
C LYS A 37 7.04 -7.80 -0.75
N THR A 38 5.88 -7.70 -1.39
CA THR A 38 4.99 -6.56 -1.27
C THR A 38 3.66 -7.00 -0.68
N LEU A 39 3.19 -6.30 0.34
CA LEU A 39 1.83 -6.46 0.88
C LEU A 39 0.97 -5.27 0.43
N VAL A 40 -0.14 -5.55 -0.26
CA VAL A 40 -1.12 -4.54 -0.67
C VAL A 40 -2.35 -4.65 0.21
N VAL A 41 -2.67 -3.55 0.90
CA VAL A 41 -3.94 -3.40 1.61
C VAL A 41 -4.96 -2.80 0.65
N ASP A 42 -5.86 -3.65 0.15
CA ASP A 42 -6.91 -3.28 -0.79
C ASP A 42 -8.12 -2.69 -0.07
N VAL A 43 -8.27 -1.37 -0.18
CA VAL A 43 -9.38 -0.61 0.43
C VAL A 43 -10.48 -0.30 -0.60
N ASP A 44 -10.14 -0.14 -1.87
CA ASP A 44 -11.04 0.37 -2.92
C ASP A 44 -11.39 -0.66 -4.01
N ARG A 45 -10.94 -1.91 -3.86
CA ARG A 45 -11.19 -3.05 -4.76
C ARG A 45 -10.59 -2.90 -6.15
N THR A 46 -9.50 -2.14 -6.30
CA THR A 46 -8.85 -1.91 -7.61
C THR A 46 -7.70 -2.89 -7.93
N THR A 47 -7.46 -3.89 -7.08
CA THR A 47 -6.30 -4.79 -7.18
C THR A 47 -6.34 -5.81 -8.32
N ASN A 48 -7.43 -5.92 -9.07
CA ASN A 48 -7.56 -6.85 -10.20
C ASN A 48 -6.44 -6.68 -11.25
N VAL A 49 -5.90 -5.47 -11.41
CA VAL A 49 -4.80 -5.20 -12.34
C VAL A 49 -3.49 -5.89 -11.93
N LEU A 50 -3.37 -6.33 -10.68
CA LEU A 50 -2.19 -7.01 -10.12
C LEU A 50 -2.23 -8.53 -10.30
N ALA A 51 -3.21 -9.08 -11.01
CA ALA A 51 -3.32 -10.52 -11.24
C ALA A 51 -2.03 -11.12 -11.82
N GLY A 52 -1.63 -12.26 -11.27
CA GLY A 52 -0.44 -13.02 -11.70
C GLY A 52 0.90 -12.50 -11.18
N GLN A 53 0.93 -11.46 -10.33
CA GLN A 53 2.18 -11.01 -9.70
C GLN A 53 2.61 -11.97 -8.58
N PRO A 54 3.79 -12.63 -8.69
CA PRO A 54 4.19 -13.68 -7.76
C PRO A 54 4.71 -13.16 -6.41
N ASN A 55 5.05 -11.87 -6.33
CA ASN A 55 5.67 -11.24 -5.16
C ASN A 55 4.73 -10.30 -4.41
N ILE A 56 3.44 -10.29 -4.77
CA ILE A 56 2.42 -9.40 -4.19
C ILE A 56 1.36 -10.23 -3.47
N ASP A 57 1.27 -10.05 -2.16
CA ASP A 57 0.15 -10.52 -1.35
C ASP A 57 -0.89 -9.41 -1.21
N ILE A 58 -2.17 -9.77 -1.21
CA ILE A 58 -3.28 -8.81 -1.11
C ILE A 58 -4.12 -9.13 0.13
N VAL A 59 -4.24 -8.16 1.03
CA VAL A 59 -5.21 -8.18 2.13
C VAL A 59 -6.35 -7.25 1.77
N LYS A 60 -7.57 -7.80 1.73
CA LYS A 60 -8.78 -7.00 1.45
C LYS A 60 -9.37 -6.51 2.75
N LEU A 61 -9.52 -5.19 2.87
CA LEU A 61 -10.19 -4.61 4.02
C LEU A 61 -11.71 -4.80 3.88
N ASP A 62 -12.39 -5.34 4.91
CA ASP A 62 -13.85 -5.30 4.95
C ASP A 62 -14.29 -3.88 5.31
N THR A 63 -14.50 -3.06 4.28
CA THR A 63 -14.97 -1.68 4.44
C THR A 63 -16.37 -1.59 5.05
N ARG A 64 -17.12 -2.69 5.16
CA ARG A 64 -18.44 -2.74 5.84
C ARG A 64 -18.30 -2.92 7.34
N ASN A 65 -17.23 -3.57 7.79
CA ASN A 65 -16.94 -3.81 9.20
C ASN A 65 -15.47 -3.46 9.52
N PRO A 66 -15.06 -2.19 9.35
CA PRO A 66 -13.65 -1.80 9.40
C PRO A 66 -12.99 -2.04 10.77
N ALA A 67 -13.78 -2.05 11.85
CA ALA A 67 -13.29 -2.26 13.21
C ALA A 67 -12.95 -3.73 13.53
N GLN A 68 -13.48 -4.70 12.77
CA GLN A 68 -13.32 -6.12 13.06
C GLN A 68 -11.91 -6.64 12.81
N GLY A 69 -11.14 -6.03 11.89
CA GLY A 69 -9.75 -6.39 11.62
C GLY A 69 -8.71 -5.68 12.50
N SER A 70 -9.15 -4.85 13.46
CA SER A 70 -8.27 -4.03 14.32
C SER A 70 -8.12 -4.56 15.75
N ARG A 71 -8.73 -5.71 16.05
CA ARG A 71 -8.77 -6.31 17.38
C ARG A 71 -8.39 -7.77 17.26
N ASP A 72 -7.09 -8.03 17.29
CA ASP A 72 -6.44 -9.24 17.82
C ASP A 72 -4.97 -8.91 18.07
#